data_AF-A0A132CH99-F1
#
_entry.id   AF-A0A132CH99-F1
#
_cell.length_a   1.000
_cell.length_b   1.000
_cell.length_c   1.000
_cell.angle_alpha   90.00
_cell.angle_beta   90.00
_cell.angle_gamma   90.00
#
_symmetry.space_group_name_H-M   'P 1'
#
loop_
_entity.id
_entity.type
_entity.pdbx_description
1 polymer ?
#
loop_
_entity_poly.entity_id
_entity_poly.type
_entity_poly.pdbx_seq_one_letter_code
_entity_poly.pdbx_strand_id
1 'polypeptide(L)'
;MASQLTPTITRRLALALAAATCLCGCVVHAYAADTASESTHLAAIERQLDTIDRLATQGEQLPDSDSTHEHFDYARLHADIARVREGIQDYLSPRRPLPRDPSTLVGHYRVRTDAP
;
A
#
# COMPACT_ATOMS: atom_id res chain seq x y z
N MET A 1 -19.65 48.97 25.39
CA MET A 1 -20.08 47.68 24.80
C MET A 1 -18.95 47.19 23.90
N ALA A 2 -18.43 45.99 24.20
CA ALA A 2 -17.21 45.44 23.63
C ALA A 2 -17.47 44.74 22.28
N SER A 3 -16.53 44.85 21.34
CA SER A 3 -16.44 43.94 20.19
C SER A 3 -14.98 43.85 19.74
N GLN A 4 -14.28 42.82 20.23
CA GLN A 4 -12.98 42.39 19.70
C GLN A 4 -13.20 41.09 18.91
N LEU A 5 -13.03 41.18 17.60
CA LEU A 5 -12.92 40.07 16.63
C LEU A 5 -11.69 40.52 15.81
N THR A 6 -10.51 39.90 15.80
CA THR A 6 -10.16 38.52 15.48
C THR A 6 -8.62 38.45 15.41
N PRO A 7 -7.90 37.66 16.24
CA PRO A 7 -6.46 37.44 16.04
C PRO A 7 -6.04 35.96 15.96
N THR A 8 -6.84 35.07 15.35
CA THR A 8 -6.57 33.62 15.29
C THR A 8 -6.13 33.08 13.92
N ILE A 9 -6.26 33.87 12.85
CA ILE A 9 -6.05 33.37 11.48
C ILE A 9 -4.56 33.28 11.10
N THR A 10 -3.75 34.26 11.51
CA THR A 10 -2.35 34.38 11.06
C THR A 10 -1.43 33.29 11.60
N ARG A 11 -1.78 32.70 12.76
CA ARG A 11 -0.93 31.74 13.47
C ARG A 11 -0.97 30.33 12.86
N ARG A 12 -2.04 30.01 12.13
CA ARG A 12 -2.23 28.70 11.48
C ARG A 12 -1.43 28.57 10.18
N LEU A 13 -1.22 29.68 9.47
CA LEU A 13 -0.47 29.69 8.22
C LEU A 13 1.04 29.54 8.43
N ALA A 14 1.58 30.11 9.52
CA ALA A 14 3.01 30.01 9.84
C ALA A 14 3.44 28.58 10.20
N LEU A 15 2.55 27.78 10.79
CA LEU A 15 2.81 26.37 11.12
C LEU A 15 2.77 25.45 9.88
N ALA A 16 2.01 25.82 8.85
CA ALA A 16 1.90 25.03 7.63
C ALA A 16 3.18 25.07 6.77
N LEU A 17 3.90 26.20 6.73
CA LEU A 17 5.12 26.32 5.93
C LEU A 17 6.34 25.61 6.55
N ALA A 18 6.39 25.46 7.87
CA ALA A 18 7.53 24.80 8.54
C ALA A 18 7.51 23.26 8.40
N ALA A 19 6.35 22.66 8.11
CA ALA A 19 6.23 21.21 7.89
C ALA A 19 6.73 20.76 6.51
N ALA A 20 6.89 21.67 5.55
CA ALA A 20 7.22 21.34 4.17
C ALA A 20 8.72 21.06 3.93
N THR A 21 9.61 21.50 4.82
CA THR A 21 11.08 21.39 4.62
C THR A 21 11.71 20.14 5.24
N CYS A 22 10.97 19.33 5.99
CA CYS A 22 11.48 18.09 6.61
C CYS A 22 11.30 16.84 5.74
N LEU A 23 11.07 17.00 4.43
CA LEU A 23 10.80 15.88 3.52
C LEU A 23 11.92 15.62 2.47
N CYS A 24 13.09 16.25 2.64
CA CYS A 24 14.17 16.20 1.63
C CYS A 24 15.44 15.51 2.17
N GLY A 25 15.35 14.24 2.55
CA GLY A 25 16.50 13.54 3.10
C GLY A 25 16.42 12.02 3.11
N CYS A 26 16.16 11.36 1.97
CA CYS A 26 16.16 9.88 1.91
C CYS A 26 16.55 9.32 0.52
N VAL A 27 17.65 9.78 -0.11
CA VAL A 27 18.00 9.31 -1.48
C VAL A 27 18.80 7.98 -1.50
N VAL A 28 19.10 7.36 -0.35
CA VAL A 28 19.85 6.08 -0.29
C VAL A 28 19.05 4.92 0.34
N HIS A 29 17.75 5.08 0.62
CA HIS A 29 16.85 4.02 1.13
C HIS A 29 15.91 3.42 0.06
N ALA A 30 16.10 3.79 -1.20
CA ALA A 30 15.03 3.87 -2.20
C ALA A 30 14.47 2.55 -2.77
N TYR A 31 14.96 1.37 -2.38
CA TYR A 31 14.45 0.09 -2.91
C TYR A 31 13.74 -0.74 -1.83
N ALA A 32 14.36 -0.92 -0.66
CA ALA A 32 13.70 -1.59 0.46
C ALA A 32 12.59 -0.72 1.07
N ALA A 33 12.78 0.60 1.14
CA ALA A 33 11.73 1.53 1.58
C ALA A 33 10.59 1.63 0.57
N ASP A 34 10.86 1.47 -0.72
CA ASP A 34 9.86 1.55 -1.78
C ASP A 34 8.95 0.32 -1.76
N THR A 35 9.52 -0.89 -1.64
CA THR A 35 8.72 -2.11 -1.44
C THR A 35 7.99 -2.13 -0.09
N ALA A 36 8.58 -1.55 0.96
CA ALA A 36 7.92 -1.41 2.26
C ALA A 36 6.77 -0.39 2.21
N SER A 37 6.94 0.67 1.42
CA SER A 37 5.90 1.67 1.15
C SER A 37 4.76 1.05 0.34
N GLU A 38 5.07 0.31 -0.73
CA GLU A 38 4.07 -0.35 -1.58
C GLU A 38 3.26 -1.39 -0.80
N SER A 39 3.92 -2.28 -0.05
CA SER A 39 3.23 -3.25 0.81
C SER A 39 2.35 -2.58 1.87
N THR A 40 2.77 -1.43 2.41
CA THR A 40 1.95 -0.63 3.33
C THR A 40 0.71 -0.06 2.64
N HIS A 41 0.82 0.44 1.42
CA HIS A 41 -0.32 0.92 0.63
C HIS A 41 -1.29 -0.22 0.30
N LEU A 42 -0.78 -1.38 -0.13
CA LEU A 42 -1.60 -2.56 -0.41
C LEU A 42 -2.32 -3.07 0.85
N ALA A 43 -1.65 -3.06 2.00
CA ALA A 43 -2.29 -3.37 3.28
C ALA A 43 -3.39 -2.37 3.67
N ALA A 44 -3.24 -1.08 3.30
CA ALA A 44 -4.29 -0.09 3.50
C ALA A 44 -5.50 -0.35 2.59
N ILE A 45 -5.26 -0.72 1.33
CA ILE A 45 -6.31 -1.10 0.37
C ILE A 45 -7.09 -2.32 0.89
N GLU A 46 -6.41 -3.37 1.37
CA GLU A 46 -7.06 -4.53 2.01
C GLU A 46 -8.01 -4.13 3.14
N ARG A 47 -7.61 -3.22 4.02
CA ARG A 47 -8.47 -2.73 5.11
C ARG A 47 -9.67 -1.92 4.62
N GLN A 48 -9.52 -1.22 3.49
CA GLN A 48 -10.63 -0.51 2.86
C GLN A 48 -11.61 -1.51 2.24
N LEU A 49 -11.11 -2.55 1.57
CA LEU A 49 -11.93 -3.65 1.05
C LEU A 49 -12.70 -4.36 2.17
N ASP A 50 -12.06 -4.66 3.30
CA ASP A 50 -12.75 -5.19 4.50
C ASP A 50 -13.88 -4.28 4.98
N THR A 51 -13.68 -2.97 4.90
CA THR A 51 -14.69 -2.00 5.33
C THR A 51 -15.85 -1.96 4.34
N ILE A 52 -15.58 -1.98 3.04
CA ILE A 52 -16.61 -2.05 1.99
C ILE A 52 -17.40 -3.35 2.12
N ASP A 53 -16.73 -4.48 2.33
CA ASP A 53 -17.36 -5.79 2.48
C ASP A 53 -18.33 -5.82 3.67
N ARG A 54 -17.92 -5.27 4.82
CA ARG A 54 -18.82 -5.12 5.98
C ARG A 54 -20.01 -4.21 5.70
N LEU A 55 -19.81 -3.10 4.98
CA LEU A 55 -20.90 -2.20 4.60
C LEU A 55 -21.87 -2.88 3.62
N ALA A 56 -21.35 -3.68 2.70
CA ALA A 56 -22.14 -4.50 1.79
C ALA A 56 -23.01 -5.49 2.56
N THR A 57 -22.43 -6.25 3.49
CA THR A 57 -23.18 -7.18 4.36
C THR A 57 -24.23 -6.47 5.21
N GLN A 58 -23.95 -5.26 5.71
CA GLN A 58 -24.96 -4.46 6.41
C GLN A 58 -26.10 -4.04 5.48
N GLY A 59 -25.78 -3.67 4.24
CA GLY A 59 -26.74 -3.33 3.20
C GLY A 59 -27.67 -4.50 2.83
N GLU A 60 -27.14 -5.72 2.72
CA GLU A 60 -27.94 -6.93 2.47
C GLU A 60 -28.97 -7.21 3.58
N GLN A 61 -28.71 -6.76 4.81
CA GLN A 61 -29.58 -6.98 5.96
C GLN A 61 -30.70 -5.94 6.06
N LEU A 62 -30.67 -4.88 5.26
CA LEU A 62 -31.75 -3.90 5.25
C LEU A 62 -33.01 -4.51 4.62
N PRO A 63 -34.20 -4.23 5.17
CA PRO A 63 -35.45 -4.64 4.54
C PRO A 63 -35.56 -4.03 3.14
N ASP A 64 -35.94 -4.86 2.15
CA ASP A 64 -36.28 -4.35 0.83
C ASP A 64 -37.39 -3.31 0.97
N SER A 65 -37.10 -2.08 0.57
CA SER A 65 -38.14 -1.07 0.40
C SER A 65 -38.96 -1.49 -0.82
N ASP A 66 -40.21 -1.88 -0.57
CA ASP A 66 -41.22 -2.48 -1.45
C ASP A 66 -41.58 -1.65 -2.72
N SER A 67 -40.75 -0.69 -3.12
CA SER A 67 -41.06 0.36 -4.09
C SER A 67 -40.11 0.48 -5.28
N THR A 68 -39.07 -0.35 -5.40
CA THR A 68 -38.08 -0.21 -6.49
C THR A 68 -37.76 -1.56 -7.12
N HIS A 69 -37.95 -1.66 -8.44
CA HIS A 69 -37.61 -2.88 -9.19
C HIS A 69 -36.09 -3.11 -9.31
N GLU A 70 -35.28 -2.09 -9.01
CA GLU A 70 -33.82 -2.14 -9.06
C GLU A 70 -33.27 -2.46 -7.67
N HIS A 71 -32.54 -3.58 -7.59
CA HIS A 71 -31.87 -4.03 -6.37
C HIS A 71 -30.37 -4.00 -6.62
N PHE A 72 -29.60 -3.69 -5.57
CA PHE A 72 -28.15 -3.75 -5.65
C PHE A 72 -27.67 -5.22 -5.58
N ASP A 73 -26.86 -5.65 -6.54
CA ASP A 73 -26.31 -7.01 -6.58
C ASP A 73 -25.11 -7.13 -5.64
N TYR A 74 -25.40 -7.36 -4.36
CA TYR A 74 -24.38 -7.55 -3.33
C TYR A 74 -23.55 -8.82 -3.54
N ALA A 75 -24.15 -9.89 -4.07
CA ALA A 75 -23.43 -11.13 -4.34
C ALA A 75 -22.30 -10.92 -5.35
N ARG A 76 -22.54 -10.14 -6.41
CA ARG A 76 -21.50 -9.74 -7.35
C ARG A 76 -20.43 -8.86 -6.72
N LEU A 77 -20.81 -7.89 -5.88
CA LEU A 77 -19.85 -7.04 -5.17
C LEU A 77 -18.92 -7.86 -4.29
N HIS A 78 -19.44 -8.82 -3.51
CA HIS A 78 -18.64 -9.71 -2.67
C HIS A 78 -17.65 -10.54 -3.50
N ALA A 79 -18.08 -11.05 -4.65
CA ALA A 79 -17.21 -11.79 -5.56
C ALA A 79 -16.07 -10.91 -6.12
N ASP A 80 -16.37 -9.66 -6.47
CA ASP A 80 -15.37 -8.72 -6.99
C ASP A 80 -14.37 -8.31 -5.90
N ILE A 81 -14.83 -8.05 -4.67
CA ILE A 81 -13.95 -7.79 -3.51
C ILE A 81 -13.00 -8.96 -3.28
N ALA A 82 -13.51 -10.19 -3.25
CA ALA A 82 -12.70 -11.39 -3.03
C ALA A 82 -11.61 -11.54 -4.11
N ARG A 83 -11.96 -11.30 -5.38
CA ARG A 83 -11.02 -11.35 -6.50
C ARG A 83 -9.90 -10.31 -6.40
N VAL A 84 -10.23 -9.08 -5.98
CA VAL A 84 -9.21 -8.04 -5.78
C VAL A 84 -8.25 -8.42 -4.66
N ARG A 85 -8.77 -8.96 -3.55
CA ARG A 85 -7.94 -9.43 -2.43
C ARG A 85 -7.00 -10.56 -2.83
N GLU A 86 -7.50 -11.53 -3.59
CA GLU A 86 -6.70 -12.61 -4.14
C GLU A 86 -5.53 -12.06 -4.97
N GLY A 87 -5.80 -11.10 -5.87
CA GLY A 87 -4.77 -10.47 -6.69
C GLY A 87 -3.71 -9.72 -5.87
N ILE A 88 -4.12 -9.03 -4.79
CA ILE A 88 -3.18 -8.35 -3.87
C ILE A 88 -2.31 -9.38 -3.14
N GLN A 89 -2.91 -10.45 -2.62
CA GLN A 89 -2.19 -11.49 -1.88
C GLN A 89 -1.19 -12.24 -2.77
N ASP A 90 -1.57 -12.54 -4.00
CA ASP A 90 -0.71 -13.17 -5.00
C ASP A 90 0.50 -12.31 -5.33
N TYR A 91 0.29 -11.00 -5.49
CA TYR A 91 1.37 -10.05 -5.73
C TYR A 91 2.33 -9.96 -4.54
N LEU A 92 1.80 -9.90 -3.31
CA LEU A 92 2.59 -9.83 -2.08
C LEU A 92 3.30 -11.15 -1.74
N SER A 93 2.92 -12.27 -2.36
CA SER A 93 3.50 -13.61 -2.15
C SER A 93 4.29 -14.10 -3.38
N PRO A 94 5.26 -13.32 -3.91
CA PRO A 94 5.93 -13.71 -5.14
C PRO A 94 6.70 -15.01 -4.92
N ARG A 95 6.42 -16.00 -5.77
CA ARG A 95 7.13 -17.29 -5.75
C ARG A 95 8.62 -17.03 -5.94
N ARG A 96 9.42 -17.19 -4.88
CA ARG A 96 10.87 -16.96 -4.94
C ARG A 96 11.46 -17.90 -5.99
N PRO A 97 12.18 -17.39 -7.01
CA PRO A 97 12.96 -18.25 -7.89
C PRO A 97 13.94 -19.09 -7.05
N LEU A 98 14.05 -20.38 -7.36
CA LEU A 98 15.08 -21.21 -6.75
C LEU A 98 16.45 -20.56 -7.03
N PRO A 99 17.35 -20.45 -6.04
CA PRO A 99 18.69 -19.92 -6.28
C PRO A 99 19.33 -20.64 -7.47
N ARG A 100 19.87 -19.89 -8.44
CA ARG A 100 20.69 -20.50 -9.49
C ARG A 100 21.87 -21.19 -8.79
N ASP A 101 22.07 -22.45 -9.12
CA ASP A 101 23.15 -23.27 -8.58
C ASP A 101 24.47 -22.49 -8.73
N PRO A 102 25.18 -22.16 -7.62
CA PRO A 102 26.43 -21.43 -7.73
C PRO A 102 27.38 -22.28 -8.56
N SER A 103 27.77 -21.78 -9.73
CA SER A 103 28.71 -22.46 -10.61
C SER A 103 29.90 -22.97 -9.79
N THR A 104 30.21 -24.27 -9.88
CA THR A 104 31.29 -24.90 -9.13
C THR A 104 32.56 -24.07 -9.28
N LEU A 105 33.08 -23.57 -8.16
CA LEU A 105 34.31 -22.79 -8.12
C LEU A 105 35.47 -23.71 -8.56
N VAL A 106 35.92 -23.59 -9.82
CA VAL A 106 37.05 -24.38 -10.35
C VAL A 106 38.34 -23.79 -9.79
N GLY A 107 38.63 -24.12 -8.54
CA GLY A 107 39.73 -23.56 -7.79
C GLY A 107 41.06 -24.16 -8.21
N HIS A 108 41.77 -23.50 -9.12
CA HIS A 108 43.23 -23.56 -9.21
C HIS A 108 43.80 -22.20 -9.58
N TYR A 109 43.39 -21.11 -8.90
CA TYR A 109 43.80 -19.70 -9.13
C TYR A 109 45.32 -19.40 -9.01
N ARG A 110 46.18 -20.35 -9.35
CA ARG A 110 47.63 -20.24 -9.42
C ARG A 110 48.00 -20.05 -10.89
N VAL A 111 48.12 -18.80 -11.31
CA VAL A 111 48.94 -18.48 -12.48
C VAL A 111 50.38 -18.54 -12.02
N ARG A 112 51.06 -19.62 -12.38
CA ARG A 112 52.50 -19.73 -12.19
C ARG A 112 53.16 -19.10 -13.40
N THR A 113 53.66 -17.88 -13.22
CA THR A 113 54.60 -17.27 -14.17
C THR A 113 55.94 -17.95 -13.97
N ASP A 114 56.16 -19.05 -14.70
CA ASP A 114 57.49 -19.66 -14.83
C ASP A 114 58.23 -18.95 -15.99
N ALA A 115 59.03 -17.93 -15.63
CA ALA A 115 60.26 -17.43 -16.28
C ALA A 115 60.18 -16.94 -17.75
N PRO A 116 61.22 -16.33 -18.37
CA PRO A 116 62.68 -16.39 -18.10
C PRO A 116 63.24 -15.36 -17.10
#